data_AF-A0AA50E2U5-F1
#
_entry.id   AF-A0AA50E2U5-F1
#
_cell.length_a   1.000
_cell.length_b   1.000
_cell.length_c   1.000
_cell.angle_alpha   90.00
_cell.angle_beta   90.00
_cell.angle_gamma   90.00
#
_symmetry.space_group_name_H-M   'P 1'
#
loop_
_entity.id
_entity.type
_entity.pdbx_description
1 polymer ?
#
loop_
_entity_poly.entity_id
_entity_poly.type
_entity_poly.pdbx_seq_one_letter_code
_entity_poly.pdbx_strand_id
1 'polypeptide(L)'
;MIKTLYDFDLNQGIEYLQSQDDRLGTLITGLEVCSLTHHPPRTTLLEAIAWGIIGQQINTNTAQMLFQRFLDYGQPKGWTAQTLANVDPELLRELGISRYKTRYLKTWAIALQSNFPSLPELETWDDRAIVEQLTAIKGIEPLDSATISSISSSSSGYFT
;
A
#
# COMPACT_ATOMS: atom_id res chain seq x y z
N MET A 1 -0.39 -14.09 -18.06
CA MET A 1 1.00 -13.59 -18.07
C MET A 1 0.93 -12.33 -17.24
N ILE A 2 1.62 -12.30 -16.11
CA ILE A 2 1.57 -11.18 -15.17
C ILE A 2 1.85 -9.91 -15.99
N LYS A 3 0.88 -9.00 -16.13
CA LYS A 3 1.20 -7.62 -16.51
C LYS A 3 1.79 -6.96 -15.27
N THR A 4 2.93 -7.49 -14.86
CA THR A 4 3.71 -6.89 -13.82
C THR A 4 4.19 -5.57 -14.37
N LEU A 5 4.50 -4.63 -13.47
CA LEU A 5 5.39 -3.50 -13.74
C LEU A 5 6.79 -3.91 -14.29
N TYR A 6 6.98 -5.19 -14.66
CA TYR A 6 8.17 -5.75 -15.30
C TYR A 6 8.20 -5.55 -16.82
N ASP A 7 7.05 -5.35 -17.48
CA ASP A 7 6.97 -5.06 -18.92
C ASP A 7 6.88 -3.56 -19.22
N PHE A 8 7.00 -2.71 -18.20
CA PHE A 8 7.04 -1.27 -18.41
C PHE A 8 8.41 -0.88 -18.95
N ASP A 9 8.47 -0.59 -20.25
CA ASP A 9 9.64 0.04 -20.84
C ASP A 9 9.73 1.48 -20.32
N LEU A 10 10.60 1.69 -19.33
CA LEU A 10 10.83 2.99 -18.72
C LEU A 10 11.18 4.05 -19.78
N ASN A 11 11.86 3.66 -20.86
CA ASN A 11 12.20 4.58 -21.94
C ASN A 11 10.96 4.99 -22.73
N GLN A 12 10.06 4.05 -23.05
CA GLN A 12 8.77 4.41 -23.68
C GLN A 12 7.95 5.33 -22.80
N GLY A 13 7.94 5.10 -21.48
CA GLY A 13 7.29 5.99 -20.52
C GLY A 13 7.90 7.39 -20.52
N ILE A 14 9.22 7.48 -20.52
CA ILE A 14 9.97 8.74 -20.59
C ILE A 14 9.66 9.49 -21.89
N GLU A 15 9.79 8.83 -23.04
CA GLU A 15 9.52 9.41 -24.36
C GLU A 15 8.08 9.92 -24.45
N TYR A 16 7.11 9.12 -23.99
CA TYR A 16 5.71 9.54 -23.95
C TYR A 16 5.54 10.81 -23.11
N LEU A 17 6.01 10.83 -21.85
CA LEU A 17 5.87 11.98 -20.97
C LEU A 17 6.56 13.24 -21.52
N GLN A 18 7.75 13.09 -22.12
CA GLN A 18 8.47 14.19 -22.77
C GLN A 18 7.69 14.75 -23.98
N SER A 19 6.99 13.89 -24.73
CA SER A 19 6.18 14.31 -25.88
C SER A 19 4.87 15.01 -25.52
N GLN A 20 4.35 14.78 -24.31
CA GLN A 20 3.06 15.34 -23.87
C GLN A 20 3.19 16.71 -23.21
N ASP A 21 4.34 17.05 -22.62
CA ASP A 21 4.54 18.30 -21.89
C ASP A 21 6.01 18.76 -21.93
N ASP A 22 6.26 19.93 -22.53
CA ASP A 22 7.60 20.51 -22.69
C ASP A 22 8.30 20.83 -21.35
N ARG A 23 7.53 21.23 -20.33
CA ARG A 23 8.08 21.54 -18.99
C ARG A 23 8.48 20.25 -18.29
N LEU A 24 7.64 19.22 -18.38
CA LEU A 24 7.97 17.90 -17.88
C LEU A 24 9.17 17.32 -18.64
N GLY A 25 9.24 17.52 -19.96
CA GLY A 25 10.34 17.05 -20.78
C GLY A 25 11.68 17.68 -20.41
N THR A 26 11.68 18.99 -20.14
CA THR A 26 12.86 19.71 -19.65
C THR A 26 13.32 19.19 -18.28
N LEU A 27 12.38 18.89 -17.38
CA LEU A 27 12.68 18.33 -16.07
C LEU A 27 13.28 16.93 -16.16
N ILE A 28 12.69 16.04 -16.97
CA ILE A 28 13.17 14.66 -17.13
C ILE A 28 14.59 14.64 -17.73
N THR A 29 14.87 15.45 -18.75
CA THR A 29 16.22 15.52 -19.35
C THR A 29 17.27 16.07 -18.38
N GLY A 30 16.87 16.96 -17.45
CA GLY A 30 17.75 17.52 -16.43
C GLY A 30 18.01 16.61 -15.23
N LEU A 31 17.27 15.50 -15.10
CA LEU A 31 17.42 14.51 -14.03
C LEU A 31 18.17 13.29 -14.57
N GLU A 32 19.08 12.73 -13.78
CA GLU A 32 19.58 11.38 -14.05
C GLU A 32 18.41 10.40 -13.97
N VAL A 33 18.28 9.47 -14.94
CA VAL A 33 17.11 8.58 -15.07
C VAL A 33 16.76 7.99 -13.71
N CYS A 34 15.54 8.28 -13.25
CA CYS A 34 15.08 7.84 -11.95
C CYS A 34 15.09 6.30 -11.93
N SER A 35 15.97 5.71 -11.13
CA SER A 35 15.91 4.26 -10.92
C SER A 35 14.69 3.96 -10.07
N LEU A 36 13.65 3.40 -10.70
CA LEU A 36 12.58 2.75 -9.97
C LEU A 36 13.20 1.53 -9.29
N THR A 37 13.64 1.72 -8.05
CA THR A 37 14.23 0.65 -7.27
C THR A 37 13.13 -0.34 -6.95
N HIS A 38 13.20 -1.50 -7.59
CA HIS A 38 12.33 -2.62 -7.26
C HIS A 38 12.65 -3.06 -5.84
N HIS A 39 11.76 -2.73 -4.91
CA HIS A 39 11.78 -3.39 -3.61
C HIS A 39 11.65 -4.90 -3.82
N PRO A 40 12.27 -5.74 -2.96
CA PRO A 40 12.16 -7.19 -3.08
C PRO A 40 10.70 -7.58 -3.28
N PRO A 41 10.42 -8.52 -4.19
CA PRO A 41 9.06 -8.84 -4.57
C PRO A 41 8.31 -9.21 -3.30
N ARG A 42 7.27 -8.45 -2.97
CA ARG A 42 6.28 -8.94 -1.99
C ARG A 42 5.68 -10.15 -2.66
N THR A 43 6.00 -11.31 -2.12
CA THR A 43 5.77 -12.58 -2.79
C THR A 43 4.29 -12.97 -2.75
N THR A 44 3.54 -12.34 -1.85
CA THR A 44 2.11 -12.59 -1.65
C THR A 44 1.31 -11.28 -1.62
N LEU A 45 0.02 -11.38 -1.97
CA LEU A 45 -0.94 -10.29 -1.82
C LEU A 45 -1.03 -9.81 -0.36
N LEU A 46 -0.88 -10.74 0.60
CA LEU A 46 -0.85 -10.42 2.02
C LEU A 46 0.27 -9.43 2.33
N GLU A 47 1.51 -9.76 1.93
CA GLU A 47 2.69 -8.92 2.15
C GLU A 47 2.60 -7.59 1.41
N ALA A 48 2.08 -7.60 0.18
CA ALA A 48 1.94 -6.40 -0.64
C ALA A 48 1.05 -5.35 0.02
N ILE A 49 -0.13 -5.75 0.50
CA ILE A 49 -1.07 -4.87 1.21
C ILE A 49 -0.56 -4.55 2.61
N ALA A 50 0.06 -5.50 3.32
CA ALA A 50 0.64 -5.26 4.64
C ALA A 50 1.71 -4.16 4.60
N TRP A 51 2.58 -4.15 3.59
CA TRP A 51 3.49 -3.04 3.37
C TRP A 51 2.74 -1.72 3.14
N GLY A 52 1.73 -1.73 2.27
CA GLY A 52 0.94 -0.53 1.96
C GLY A 52 0.40 0.10 3.24
N ILE A 53 -0.13 -0.73 4.14
CA ILE A 53 -0.63 -0.32 5.46
C ILE A 53 0.52 0.18 6.36
N ILE A 54 1.60 -0.58 6.49
CA ILE A 54 2.72 -0.25 7.40
C ILE A 54 3.44 1.03 6.98
N GLY A 55 3.64 1.24 5.67
CA GLY A 55 4.34 2.38 5.09
C GLY A 55 3.54 3.68 5.04
N GLN A 56 2.23 3.66 5.31
CA GLN A 56 1.41 4.88 5.31
C GLN A 56 1.95 5.95 6.27
N GLN A 57 1.99 7.21 5.80
CA GLN A 57 2.34 8.41 6.58
C GLN A 57 3.73 8.39 7.24
N ILE A 58 4.68 7.58 6.74
CA ILE A 58 6.07 7.53 7.22
C ILE A 58 7.04 7.51 6.04
N ASN A 59 8.30 7.86 6.28
CA ASN A 59 9.33 7.79 5.25
C ASN A 59 9.69 6.32 4.91
N THR A 60 10.27 6.12 3.72
CA THR A 60 10.61 4.80 3.19
C THR A 60 11.56 4.01 4.08
N ASN A 61 12.54 4.65 4.72
CA ASN A 61 13.51 3.96 5.58
C ASN A 61 12.85 3.40 6.85
N THR A 62 11.99 4.18 7.49
CA THR A 62 11.20 3.73 8.64
C THR A 62 10.23 2.63 8.24
N ALA A 63 9.59 2.75 7.07
CA ALA A 63 8.71 1.72 6.54
C ALA A 63 9.44 0.39 6.31
N GLN A 64 10.63 0.43 5.67
CA GLN A 64 11.48 -0.75 5.47
C GLN A 64 11.85 -1.42 6.79
N MET A 65 12.32 -0.64 7.77
CA MET A 65 12.70 -1.18 9.07
C MET A 65 11.53 -1.84 9.80
N LEU A 66 10.36 -1.18 9.84
CA LEU A 66 9.17 -1.73 10.50
C LEU A 66 8.62 -2.97 9.77
N PHE A 67 8.65 -2.94 8.43
CA PHE A 67 8.21 -4.09 7.64
C PHE A 67 9.14 -5.29 7.82
N GLN A 68 10.45 -5.09 7.90
CA GLN A 68 11.39 -6.18 8.18
C GLN A 68 11.11 -6.81 9.55
N ARG A 69 10.93 -5.99 10.60
CA ARG A 69 10.53 -6.49 11.93
C ARG A 69 9.22 -7.29 11.89
N PHE A 70 8.26 -6.81 11.11
CA PHE A 70 7.01 -7.52 10.88
C PHE A 70 7.26 -8.88 10.23
N LEU A 71 8.05 -8.97 9.15
CA LEU A 71 8.38 -10.24 8.50
C LEU A 71 9.14 -11.19 9.42
N ASP A 72 10.12 -10.69 10.17
CA ASP A 72 10.94 -11.46 11.10
C ASP A 72 10.09 -12.09 12.20
N TYR A 73 9.10 -11.35 12.71
CA TYR A 73 8.16 -11.86 13.71
C TYR A 73 7.31 -13.04 13.16
N GLY A 74 7.03 -13.06 11.87
CA GLY A 74 6.28 -14.15 11.22
C GLY A 74 7.11 -15.42 10.95
N GLN A 75 8.44 -15.38 11.10
CA GLN A 75 9.32 -16.52 10.82
C GLN A 75 9.18 -17.64 11.86
N PRO A 76 9.57 -18.90 11.53
CA PRO A 76 10.18 -19.37 10.27
C PRO A 76 9.19 -19.70 9.14
N LYS A 77 7.88 -19.65 9.43
CA LYS A 77 6.84 -20.02 8.46
C LYS A 77 6.38 -18.86 7.58
N GLY A 78 6.65 -17.63 8.00
CA GLY A 78 6.11 -16.42 7.39
C GLY A 78 4.65 -16.16 7.82
N TRP A 79 4.13 -15.02 7.38
CA TRP A 79 2.73 -14.67 7.63
C TRP A 79 1.79 -15.43 6.71
N THR A 80 0.74 -15.96 7.31
CA THR A 80 -0.46 -16.42 6.61
C THR A 80 -1.63 -15.56 7.05
N ALA A 81 -2.72 -15.55 6.26
CA ALA A 81 -3.95 -14.87 6.66
C ALA A 81 -4.45 -15.38 8.03
N GLN A 82 -4.31 -16.68 8.30
CA GLN A 82 -4.69 -17.27 9.58
C GLN A 82 -3.81 -16.80 10.74
N THR A 83 -2.49 -16.83 10.57
CA THR A 83 -1.56 -16.44 11.66
C THR A 83 -1.65 -14.94 11.96
N LEU A 84 -1.79 -14.10 10.94
CA LEU A 84 -1.95 -12.66 11.10
C LEU A 84 -3.30 -12.28 11.73
N ALA A 85 -4.38 -13.02 11.45
CA ALA A 85 -5.66 -12.78 12.12
C ALA A 85 -5.63 -13.13 13.61
N ASN A 86 -4.88 -14.17 13.99
CA ASN A 86 -4.84 -14.68 15.36
C ASN A 86 -3.76 -14.07 16.26
N VAL A 87 -2.77 -13.37 15.71
CA VAL A 87 -1.73 -12.71 16.51
C VAL A 87 -2.34 -11.70 17.49
N ASP A 88 -1.79 -11.62 18.71
CA ASP A 88 -2.15 -10.59 19.66
C ASP A 88 -1.84 -9.19 19.08
N PRO A 89 -2.83 -8.27 19.00
CA PRO A 89 -2.62 -6.91 18.55
C PRO A 89 -1.51 -6.15 19.28
N GLU A 90 -1.27 -6.42 20.57
CA GLU A 90 -0.23 -5.71 21.33
C GLU A 90 1.18 -6.15 20.88
N LEU A 91 1.37 -7.41 20.46
CA LEU A 91 2.67 -7.86 19.93
C LEU A 91 3.01 -7.13 18.62
N LEU A 92 2.02 -6.86 17.77
CA LEU A 92 2.24 -6.02 16.59
C LEU A 92 2.57 -4.57 16.96
N ARG A 93 1.98 -4.06 18.05
CA ARG A 93 2.27 -2.70 18.55
C ARG A 93 3.67 -2.57 19.13
N GLU A 94 4.17 -3.60 19.78
CA GLU A 94 5.56 -3.67 20.28
C GLU A 94 6.59 -3.58 19.14
N LEU A 95 6.24 -4.02 17.92
CA LEU A 95 7.09 -3.84 16.73
C LEU A 95 7.17 -2.38 16.26
N GLY A 96 6.34 -1.48 16.81
CA GLY A 96 6.22 -0.08 16.40
C GLY A 96 5.07 0.18 15.42
N ILE A 97 4.17 -0.79 15.22
CA ILE A 97 2.99 -0.63 14.36
C ILE A 97 1.89 0.08 15.16
N SER A 98 1.29 1.13 14.59
CA SER A 98 0.24 1.89 15.29
C SER A 98 -1.03 1.06 15.51
N ARG A 99 -1.86 1.45 16.49
CA ARG A 99 -3.18 0.81 16.74
C ARG A 99 -4.02 0.69 15.47
N TYR A 100 -4.09 1.77 14.68
CA TYR A 100 -4.89 1.79 13.46
C TYR A 100 -4.34 0.81 12.41
N LYS A 101 -3.01 0.77 12.21
CA LYS A 101 -2.35 -0.14 11.26
C LYS A 101 -2.51 -1.59 11.68
N THR A 102 -2.37 -1.87 12.97
CA THR A 102 -2.65 -3.19 13.54
C THR A 102 -4.08 -3.64 13.26
N ARG A 103 -5.08 -2.76 13.48
CA ARG A 103 -6.48 -3.05 13.15
C ARG A 103 -6.63 -3.41 11.67
N TYR A 104 -6.06 -2.62 10.76
CA TYR A 104 -6.16 -2.87 9.33
C TYR A 104 -5.46 -4.15 8.89
N LEU A 105 -4.27 -4.46 9.42
CA LEU A 105 -3.58 -5.73 9.12
C LEU A 105 -4.44 -6.94 9.49
N LYS A 106 -5.12 -6.88 10.65
CA LYS A 106 -6.01 -7.96 11.09
C LYS A 106 -7.29 -8.04 10.25
N THR A 107 -7.92 -6.90 9.94
CA THR A 107 -9.08 -6.87 9.04
C THR A 107 -8.74 -7.44 7.67
N TRP A 108 -7.58 -7.06 7.12
CA TRP A 108 -7.09 -7.58 5.86
C TRP A 108 -6.86 -9.09 5.91
N ALA A 109 -6.27 -9.60 6.99
CA ALA A 109 -6.07 -11.02 7.19
C ALA A 109 -7.40 -11.80 7.25
N ILE A 110 -8.44 -11.23 7.86
CA ILE A 110 -9.80 -11.82 7.90
C ILE A 110 -10.45 -11.79 6.51
N ALA A 111 -10.28 -10.70 5.76
CA ALA A 111 -10.81 -10.57 4.41
C ALA A 111 -10.23 -11.64 3.47
N LEU A 112 -8.91 -11.87 3.55
CA LEU A 112 -8.24 -12.94 2.79
C LEU A 112 -8.79 -14.34 3.11
N GLN A 113 -9.28 -14.59 4.33
CA GLN A 113 -9.92 -15.86 4.68
C GLN A 113 -11.38 -15.95 4.18
N SER A 114 -12.01 -14.81 3.94
CA SER A 114 -13.44 -14.68 3.60
C SER A 114 -13.68 -14.62 2.09
N ASN A 115 -12.85 -15.33 1.31
CA ASN A 115 -12.94 -15.45 -0.15
C ASN A 115 -12.57 -14.17 -0.94
N PHE A 116 -11.55 -13.44 -0.50
CA PHE A 116 -10.96 -12.36 -1.31
C PHE A 116 -10.32 -12.95 -2.59
N PRO A 117 -10.47 -12.30 -3.76
CA PRO A 117 -9.91 -12.81 -5.01
C PRO A 117 -8.39 -13.00 -4.93
N SER A 118 -7.90 -14.06 -5.55
CA SER A 118 -6.47 -14.35 -5.70
C SER A 118 -5.80 -13.36 -6.66
N LEU A 119 -4.46 -13.26 -6.61
CA LEU A 119 -3.70 -12.41 -7.53
C LEU A 119 -4.04 -12.67 -9.02
N PRO A 120 -4.09 -13.94 -9.50
CA PRO A 120 -4.47 -14.22 -10.88
C PRO A 120 -5.89 -13.77 -11.25
N GLU A 121 -6.83 -13.78 -10.31
CA GLU A 121 -8.19 -13.27 -10.55
C GLU A 121 -8.19 -11.75 -10.63
N LEU A 122 -7.49 -11.07 -9.71
CA LEU A 122 -7.36 -9.60 -9.72
C LEU A 122 -6.67 -9.08 -10.99
N GLU A 123 -5.74 -9.83 -11.59
CA GLU A 123 -5.10 -9.47 -12.86
C GLU A 123 -6.09 -9.32 -14.02
N THR A 124 -7.28 -9.93 -13.91
CA THR A 124 -8.33 -9.83 -14.93
C THR A 124 -9.29 -8.67 -14.70
N TRP A 125 -9.17 -7.96 -13.57
CA TRP A 125 -10.06 -6.88 -13.17
C TRP A 125 -9.53 -5.52 -13.64
N ASP A 126 -10.45 -4.56 -13.79
CA ASP A 126 -10.10 -3.14 -13.97
C ASP A 126 -9.60 -2.55 -12.64
N ASP A 127 -8.64 -1.63 -12.71
CA ASP A 127 -8.06 -0.98 -11.53
C ASP A 127 -9.12 -0.37 -10.61
N ARG A 128 -10.19 0.21 -11.17
CA ARG A 128 -11.28 0.79 -10.35
C ARG A 128 -12.02 -0.29 -9.57
N ALA A 129 -12.28 -1.44 -10.18
CA ALA A 129 -12.93 -2.56 -9.51
C ALA A 129 -12.04 -3.13 -8.39
N ILE A 130 -10.72 -3.17 -8.60
CA ILE A 130 -9.75 -3.57 -7.57
C ILE A 130 -9.78 -2.57 -6.39
N VAL A 131 -9.76 -1.27 -6.68
CA VAL A 131 -9.84 -0.22 -5.66
C VAL A 131 -11.16 -0.28 -4.90
N GLU A 132 -12.29 -0.41 -5.59
CA GLU A 132 -13.61 -0.56 -4.97
C GLU A 132 -13.65 -1.79 -4.05
N GLN A 133 -13.15 -2.92 -4.50
CA GLN A 133 -13.11 -4.15 -3.70
C GLN A 133 -12.19 -4.03 -2.49
N LEU A 134 -11.01 -3.43 -2.64
CA LEU A 134 -10.07 -3.20 -1.53
C LEU A 134 -10.64 -2.21 -0.52
N THR A 135 -11.31 -1.15 -0.97
CA THR A 135 -11.92 -0.13 -0.10
C THR A 135 -13.23 -0.60 0.56
N ALA A 136 -13.94 -1.55 -0.05
CA ALA A 136 -15.14 -2.17 0.51
C ALA A 136 -14.86 -3.08 1.71
N ILE A 137 -13.60 -3.44 1.98
CA ILE A 137 -13.21 -4.22 3.16
C ILE A 137 -13.51 -3.40 4.43
N LYS A 138 -14.72 -3.61 4.99
CA LYS A 138 -15.19 -2.95 6.21
C LYS A 138 -14.23 -3.19 7.36
N GLY A 139 -13.81 -2.09 7.98
CA GLY A 139 -12.68 -2.06 8.91
C GLY A 139 -11.54 -1.21 8.38
N ILE A 140 -11.53 -0.85 7.08
CA ILE A 140 -10.96 0.38 6.49
C ILE A 140 -11.98 1.52 6.69
N GLU A 141 -12.25 1.88 7.95
CA GLU A 141 -13.00 3.12 8.21
C GLU A 141 -12.00 4.29 8.28
N PRO A 142 -12.29 5.45 7.63
CA PRO A 142 -11.45 6.63 7.73
C PRO A 142 -11.23 7.04 9.20
N LEU A 143 -10.22 7.87 9.44
CA LEU A 143 -10.00 8.55 10.73
C LEU A 143 -11.34 8.86 11.40
N ASP A 144 -11.45 8.55 12.69
CA ASP A 144 -12.59 8.82 13.56
C ASP A 144 -13.46 10.00 13.10
N SER A 145 -14.79 9.86 13.17
CA SER A 145 -15.74 10.89 12.72
C SER A 145 -15.48 12.29 13.29
N ALA A 146 -14.82 12.38 14.45
CA ALA A 146 -14.32 13.60 15.05
C ALA A 146 -13.20 14.30 14.22
N THR A 147 -12.30 13.53 13.61
CA THR A 147 -11.24 14.05 12.72
C THR A 147 -11.78 14.49 11.36
N ILE A 148 -12.80 13.83 10.83
CA ILE A 148 -13.49 14.29 9.61
C ILE A 148 -14.17 15.65 9.87
N SER A 149 -14.80 15.81 11.05
CA SER A 149 -15.50 17.04 11.41
C SER A 149 -14.56 18.22 11.71
N SER A 150 -13.32 17.98 12.17
CA SER A 150 -12.32 19.04 12.39
C SER A 150 -11.66 19.49 11.09
N ILE A 151 -11.51 18.59 10.11
CA ILE A 151 -11.01 18.92 8.77
C ILE A 151 -12.06 19.72 7.99
N SER A 152 -13.34 19.32 8.04
CA SER A 152 -14.42 20.01 7.30
C SER A 152 -14.73 21.42 7.83
N SER A 153 -14.54 21.66 9.13
CA SER A 153 -14.72 22.98 9.74
C SER A 153 -13.53 23.92 9.52
N SER A 154 -12.35 23.39 9.18
CA SER A 154 -11.15 24.18 8.91
C SER A 154 -11.04 24.67 7.45
N SER A 155 -11.85 24.13 6.53
CA SER A 155 -11.83 24.49 5.10
C SER A 155 -12.82 25.59 4.70
N SER A 156 -13.70 26.03 5.61
CA SER A 156 -14.70 27.10 5.31
C SER A 156 -14.18 28.53 5.57
N GLY A 157 -12.93 28.70 6.02
CA GLY A 157 -12.36 30.00 6.41
C GLY A 157 -11.39 30.64 5.41
N TYR A 158 -11.10 30.01 4.27
CA TYR A 158 -10.07 30.47 3.33
C TYR A 158 -10.58 30.66 1.90
N PHE A 159 -11.83 31.13 1.75
CA PHE A 159 -12.31 31.71 0.48
C PHE A 159 -13.28 32.86 0.78
N THR A 160 -12.71 34.02 1.08
CA THR A 160 -13.21 35.36 0.71
C THR A 160 -12.01 36.23 0.44
#